data_AF-A0A7J3XDD0-F1
#
_entry.id   AF-A0A7J3XDD0-F1
#
_cell.length_a   1.000
_cell.length_b   1.000
_cell.length_c   1.000
_cell.angle_alpha   90.00
_cell.angle_beta   90.00
_cell.angle_gamma   90.00
#
_symmetry.space_group_name_H-M   'P 1'
#
loop_
_entity.id
_entity.type
_entity.pdbx_description
1 polymer ?
#
loop_
_entity_poly.entity_id
_entity_poly.type
_entity_poly.pdbx_seq_one_letter_code
_entity_poly.pdbx_strand_id
1 'polypeptide(L)'
;MSVVHYLAGKYEEELSVTRTYSKIRLYEDEGTFGRKRGARMIYYLNSGAIPDEAKVKVFTEDGRYVGDLEEEFVEYLEPGDVFVLGGRTYQFIRSGGMRAIVRRVEHQRPTVPSWFSEMLPLAYDSAVEVSSFRGYVSRLIATLGVGGAIKQVSKEFRVDRRVAKYIVEYVNEQNRYLGVVPDDQVVLVELWYDEVSEADNVIFHTLYGRKVNDALSRAIALLLSDALGVSVRVTVTDNGFMLTIPARKPEVSEEVVQEILEALKAEGLRKVLRRALKRSEVLKRRFRHCAERALALLRNYRGEETSISRRQANAEVMMKVAESISKFPILEEAYREVMEDVMDVENAEEVLRLVEKGAISVRVVRVYGPPSPFAHGIVAHGYSDVILMEDRKRLLLKLYEEVMRRIAERGEGYGTST
;
A
#
# COMPACT_ATOMS: atom_id res chain seq x y z
N MET A 1 -23.72 -20.10 -7.60
CA MET A 1 -24.42 -20.87 -6.53
C MET A 1 -23.66 -20.94 -5.19
N SER A 2 -22.36 -20.64 -5.10
CA SER A 2 -21.56 -20.78 -3.85
C SER A 2 -22.18 -20.07 -2.63
N VAL A 3 -22.69 -18.84 -2.80
CA VAL A 3 -23.38 -18.10 -1.74
C VAL A 3 -24.64 -18.83 -1.26
N VAL A 4 -25.47 -19.32 -2.19
CA VAL A 4 -26.70 -20.07 -1.87
C VAL A 4 -26.35 -21.38 -1.16
N HIS A 5 -25.31 -22.08 -1.61
CA HIS A 5 -24.81 -23.29 -0.96
C HIS A 5 -24.32 -23.04 0.46
N TYR A 6 -23.58 -21.94 0.67
CA TYR A 6 -23.17 -21.50 2.01
C TYR A 6 -24.39 -21.23 2.91
N LEU A 7 -25.35 -20.43 2.44
CA LEU A 7 -26.54 -20.10 3.23
C LEU A 7 -27.41 -21.33 3.52
N ALA A 8 -27.41 -22.32 2.62
CA ALA A 8 -28.13 -23.59 2.78
C ALA A 8 -27.41 -24.60 3.70
N GLY A 9 -26.18 -24.31 4.12
CA GLY A 9 -25.41 -25.17 5.03
C GLY A 9 -24.66 -26.31 4.35
N LYS A 10 -24.33 -26.20 3.06
CA LYS A 10 -23.51 -27.23 2.37
C LYS A 10 -22.10 -27.40 2.96
N TYR A 11 -21.65 -26.45 3.79
CA TYR A 11 -20.35 -26.47 4.49
C TYR A 11 -20.51 -26.61 6.01
N GLU A 12 -21.67 -27.08 6.50
CA GLU A 12 -22.00 -27.10 7.93
C GLU A 12 -21.12 -28.08 8.73
N GLU A 13 -20.62 -29.14 8.09
CA GLU A 13 -19.69 -30.10 8.69
C GLU A 13 -18.33 -29.43 8.97
N GLU A 14 -17.76 -28.78 7.96
CA GLU A 14 -16.48 -28.07 8.06
C GLU A 14 -16.59 -26.87 9.01
N LEU A 15 -17.69 -26.12 8.96
CA LEU A 15 -17.92 -24.92 9.77
C LEU A 15 -18.55 -25.19 11.15
N SER A 16 -18.67 -26.46 11.54
CA SER A 16 -19.22 -26.86 12.84
C SER A 16 -18.46 -26.24 14.02
N VAL A 17 -17.14 -26.06 13.87
CA VAL A 17 -16.24 -25.44 14.84
C VAL A 17 -16.60 -23.99 15.18
N THR A 18 -17.20 -23.26 14.24
CA THR A 18 -17.61 -21.86 14.42
C THR A 18 -19.12 -21.72 14.64
N ARG A 19 -19.83 -22.84 14.78
CA ARG A 19 -21.30 -22.92 14.95
C ARG A 19 -22.05 -22.16 13.87
N THR A 20 -21.54 -22.19 12.64
CA THR A 20 -22.15 -21.52 11.50
C THR A 20 -23.23 -22.43 10.90
N TYR A 21 -24.41 -22.44 11.50
CA TYR A 21 -25.56 -23.20 11.00
C TYR A 21 -26.20 -22.54 9.76
N SER A 22 -26.92 -23.32 8.95
CA SER A 22 -27.70 -22.88 7.76
C SER A 22 -28.81 -21.87 8.06
N LYS A 23 -29.02 -20.92 7.14
CA LYS A 23 -30.01 -19.82 7.20
C LYS A 23 -31.24 -20.09 6.34
N ILE A 24 -31.05 -20.75 5.19
CA ILE A 24 -32.11 -21.08 4.23
C ILE A 24 -32.22 -22.59 4.07
N ARG A 25 -33.33 -23.05 3.49
CA ARG A 25 -33.50 -24.42 2.96
C ARG A 25 -33.43 -24.33 1.45
N LEU A 26 -32.59 -25.12 0.80
CA LEU A 26 -32.47 -25.15 -0.66
C LEU A 26 -33.24 -26.36 -1.23
N TYR A 27 -34.03 -26.13 -2.27
CA TYR A 27 -34.71 -27.15 -3.06
C TYR A 27 -34.04 -27.19 -4.44
N GLU A 28 -33.00 -28.02 -4.58
CA GLU A 28 -32.15 -28.01 -5.79
C GLU A 28 -32.89 -28.41 -7.05
N ASP A 29 -33.74 -29.43 -6.97
CA ASP A 29 -34.52 -29.93 -8.11
C ASP A 29 -35.51 -28.89 -8.66
N GLU A 30 -36.02 -28.02 -7.79
CA GLU A 30 -36.96 -26.96 -8.16
C GLU A 30 -36.26 -25.62 -8.48
N GLY A 31 -34.97 -25.50 -8.17
CA GLY A 31 -34.25 -24.22 -8.27
C GLY A 31 -34.76 -23.13 -7.32
N THR A 32 -35.45 -23.51 -6.23
CA THR A 32 -36.04 -22.57 -5.26
C THR A 32 -35.40 -22.70 -3.88
N PHE A 33 -35.59 -21.71 -3.01
CA PHE A 33 -35.19 -21.81 -1.60
C PHE A 33 -36.28 -21.28 -0.67
N GLY A 34 -36.37 -21.88 0.51
CA GLY A 34 -37.30 -21.54 1.57
C GLY A 34 -36.61 -20.93 2.79
N ARG A 35 -37.38 -20.19 3.58
CA ARG A 35 -36.93 -19.61 4.85
C ARG A 35 -36.83 -20.70 5.93
N LYS A 36 -35.71 -20.78 6.65
CA LYS A 36 -35.56 -21.63 7.84
C LYS A 36 -36.11 -20.94 9.10
N ARG A 37 -36.52 -21.74 10.11
CA ARG A 37 -36.92 -21.22 11.43
C ARG A 37 -35.75 -20.45 12.06
N GLY A 38 -36.00 -19.23 12.54
CA GLY A 38 -34.97 -18.36 13.14
C GLY A 38 -34.26 -17.42 12.17
N ALA A 39 -34.37 -17.62 10.85
CA ALA A 39 -33.73 -16.75 9.85
C ALA A 39 -34.17 -15.28 9.98
N ARG A 40 -35.44 -15.03 10.27
CA ARG A 40 -35.99 -13.68 10.49
C ARG A 40 -35.30 -12.97 11.66
N MET A 41 -35.15 -13.65 12.78
CA MET A 41 -34.49 -13.10 13.98
C MET A 41 -33.02 -12.81 13.69
N ILE A 42 -32.31 -13.75 13.06
CA ILE A 42 -30.90 -13.56 12.68
C ILE A 42 -30.77 -12.34 11.77
N TYR A 43 -31.59 -12.24 10.73
CA TYR A 43 -31.55 -11.12 9.78
C TYR A 43 -31.78 -9.78 10.48
N TYR A 44 -32.91 -9.59 11.19
CA TYR A 44 -33.23 -8.28 11.76
C TYR A 44 -32.26 -7.83 12.87
N LEU A 45 -31.64 -8.75 13.60
CA LEU A 45 -30.71 -8.41 14.67
C LEU A 45 -29.26 -8.18 14.19
N ASN A 46 -28.96 -8.53 12.94
CA ASN A 46 -27.59 -8.51 12.40
C ASN A 46 -27.50 -7.86 11.01
N SER A 47 -28.59 -7.27 10.51
CA SER A 47 -28.59 -6.60 9.21
C SER A 47 -27.85 -5.27 9.30
N GLY A 48 -26.94 -5.04 8.35
CA GLY A 48 -26.16 -3.81 8.24
C GLY A 48 -24.91 -4.06 7.41
N ALA A 49 -24.53 -3.07 6.58
CA ALA A 49 -23.31 -3.14 5.77
C ALA A 49 -22.10 -2.53 6.49
N ILE A 50 -22.35 -1.61 7.42
CA ILE A 50 -21.31 -0.93 8.20
C ILE A 50 -20.75 -1.93 9.21
N PRO A 51 -19.44 -2.25 9.16
CA PRO A 51 -18.81 -3.08 10.18
C PRO A 51 -18.81 -2.35 11.52
N ASP A 52 -18.87 -3.10 12.62
CA ASP A 52 -18.70 -2.49 13.93
C ASP A 52 -17.22 -2.08 14.08
N GLU A 53 -16.95 -0.78 14.11
CA GLU A 53 -15.61 -0.26 14.33
C GLU A 53 -15.16 -0.55 15.75
N ALA A 54 -13.98 -1.15 15.86
CA ALA A 54 -13.48 -1.68 17.11
C ALA A 54 -12.14 -1.04 17.45
N LYS A 55 -12.02 -0.58 18.71
CA LYS A 55 -10.76 -0.09 19.24
C LYS A 55 -9.77 -1.24 19.41
N VAL A 56 -8.61 -1.12 18.78
CA VAL A 56 -7.48 -2.03 18.97
C VAL A 56 -6.73 -1.61 20.23
N LYS A 57 -6.69 -2.49 21.22
CA LYS A 57 -6.01 -2.22 22.50
C LYS A 57 -4.51 -2.31 22.33
N VAL A 58 -3.80 -1.26 22.71
CA VAL A 58 -2.35 -1.17 22.58
C VAL A 58 -1.68 -1.57 23.90
N PHE A 59 -0.72 -2.49 23.81
CA PHE A 59 0.08 -2.97 24.93
C PHE A 59 1.57 -2.81 24.63
N THR A 60 2.36 -2.50 25.65
CA THR A 60 3.82 -2.58 25.53
C THR A 60 4.31 -4.03 25.50
N GLU A 61 5.58 -4.26 25.12
CA GLU A 61 6.22 -5.58 25.14
C GLU A 61 6.15 -6.26 26.53
N ASP A 62 6.22 -5.49 27.61
CA ASP A 62 6.05 -5.93 29.00
C ASP A 62 4.57 -6.17 29.40
N GLY A 63 3.63 -6.00 28.47
CA GLY A 63 2.21 -6.31 28.66
C GLY A 63 1.39 -5.19 29.29
N ARG A 64 1.95 -3.99 29.47
CA ARG A 64 1.22 -2.84 30.04
C ARG A 64 0.31 -2.23 28.98
N TYR A 65 -0.97 -2.04 29.31
CA TYR A 65 -1.92 -1.31 28.47
C TYR A 65 -1.57 0.17 28.40
N VAL A 66 -1.55 0.75 27.19
CA VAL A 66 -1.16 2.16 26.96
C VAL A 66 -2.23 3.02 26.29
N GLY A 67 -3.23 2.41 25.66
CA GLY A 67 -4.34 3.13 25.03
C GLY A 67 -5.01 2.32 23.93
N ASP A 68 -5.83 2.99 23.13
CA ASP A 68 -6.62 2.41 22.06
C ASP A 68 -6.28 3.08 20.72
N LEU A 69 -6.28 2.31 19.63
CA LEU A 69 -6.18 2.80 18.25
C LEU A 69 -7.41 2.40 17.44
N GLU A 70 -7.71 3.16 16.40
CA GLU A 70 -8.66 2.76 15.36
C GLU A 70 -8.13 1.56 14.57
N GLU A 71 -9.04 0.71 14.12
CA GLU A 71 -8.71 -0.49 13.35
C GLU A 71 -8.02 -0.16 12.02
N GLU A 72 -8.53 0.84 11.28
CA GLU A 72 -7.95 1.27 10.00
C GLU A 72 -6.53 1.84 10.18
N PHE A 73 -6.28 2.54 11.29
CA PHE A 73 -4.94 3.02 11.60
C PHE A 73 -3.97 1.85 11.81
N VAL A 74 -4.39 0.80 12.53
CA VAL A 74 -3.55 -0.39 12.74
C VAL A 74 -3.40 -1.23 11.46
N GLU A 75 -4.35 -1.19 10.53
CA GLU A 75 -4.19 -1.80 9.19
C GLU A 75 -3.07 -1.15 8.39
N TYR A 76 -2.82 0.14 8.62
CA TYR A 76 -1.76 0.89 7.96
C TYR A 76 -0.38 0.69 8.59
N LEU A 77 -0.30 0.44 9.90
CA LEU A 77 0.99 0.35 10.61
C LEU A 77 1.84 -0.84 10.14
N GLU A 78 3.09 -0.54 9.81
CA GLU A 78 4.14 -1.54 9.58
C GLU A 78 5.05 -1.70 10.80
N PRO A 79 5.60 -2.91 11.05
CA PRO A 79 6.59 -3.11 12.09
C PRO A 79 7.76 -2.11 11.97
N GLY A 80 7.95 -1.29 13.01
CA GLY A 80 8.92 -0.19 13.02
C GLY A 80 8.28 1.19 13.13
N ASP A 81 7.01 1.34 12.74
CA ASP A 81 6.32 2.64 12.74
C ASP A 81 6.21 3.25 14.14
N VAL A 82 6.63 4.49 14.30
CA VAL A 82 6.49 5.27 15.53
C VAL A 82 5.28 6.18 15.41
N PHE A 83 4.39 6.11 16.38
CA PHE A 83 3.21 6.99 16.44
C PHE A 83 3.04 7.56 17.84
N VAL A 84 2.27 8.65 17.95
CA VAL A 84 1.91 9.26 19.23
C VAL A 84 0.63 8.64 19.74
N LEU A 85 0.64 8.16 20.98
CA LEU A 85 -0.54 7.74 21.71
C LEU A 85 -0.50 8.30 23.13
N GLY A 86 -1.53 9.04 23.52
CA GLY A 86 -1.60 9.67 24.84
C GLY A 86 -0.43 10.61 25.15
N GLY A 87 0.07 11.34 24.13
CA GLY A 87 1.19 12.27 24.26
C GLY A 87 2.57 11.61 24.39
N ARG A 88 2.67 10.29 24.20
CA ARG A 88 3.93 9.53 24.22
C ARG A 88 4.14 8.81 22.91
N THR A 89 5.40 8.53 22.60
CA THR A 89 5.82 7.89 21.35
C THR A 89 6.05 6.40 21.53
N TYR A 90 5.50 5.62 20.60
CA TYR A 90 5.52 4.17 20.61
C TYR A 90 5.86 3.63 19.22
N GLN A 91 6.80 2.69 19.15
CA GLN A 91 7.14 1.94 17.95
C GLN A 91 6.24 0.70 17.86
N PHE A 92 5.52 0.55 16.75
CA PHE A 92 4.71 -0.60 16.43
C PHE A 92 5.60 -1.82 16.14
N ILE A 93 5.27 -2.95 16.76
CA ILE A 93 6.01 -4.21 16.56
C ILE A 93 5.18 -5.17 15.73
N ARG A 94 3.93 -5.38 16.14
CA ARG A 94 2.98 -6.29 15.50
C ARG A 94 1.59 -6.04 16.04
N SER A 95 0.58 -6.43 15.26
CA SER A 95 -0.79 -6.58 15.72
C SER A 95 -1.25 -8.03 15.59
N GLY A 96 -2.28 -8.38 16.35
CA GLY A 96 -2.94 -9.67 16.26
C GLY A 96 -4.31 -9.59 16.93
N GLY A 97 -5.35 -9.86 16.15
CA GLY A 97 -6.73 -9.64 16.58
C GLY A 97 -6.96 -8.22 17.08
N MET A 98 -7.58 -8.08 18.25
CA MET A 98 -7.91 -6.77 18.86
C MET A 98 -6.78 -6.20 19.73
N ARG A 99 -5.53 -6.60 19.48
CA ARG A 99 -4.36 -6.16 20.26
C ARG A 99 -3.22 -5.71 19.35
N ALA A 100 -2.60 -4.59 19.69
CA ALA A 100 -1.33 -4.14 19.11
C ALA A 100 -0.24 -4.20 20.18
N ILE A 101 0.94 -4.69 19.80
CA ILE A 101 2.13 -4.71 20.66
C ILE A 101 3.09 -3.64 20.19
N VAL A 102 3.56 -2.81 21.13
CA VAL A 102 4.44 -1.68 20.87
C VAL A 102 5.63 -1.67 21.81
N ARG A 103 6.70 -0.99 21.39
CA ARG A 103 7.82 -0.62 22.24
C ARG A 103 7.71 0.87 22.57
N ARG A 104 7.88 1.24 23.83
CA ARG A 104 8.01 2.66 24.17
C ARG A 104 9.36 3.15 23.66
N VAL A 105 9.35 4.21 22.86
CA VAL A 105 10.55 4.83 22.33
C VAL A 105 10.59 6.27 22.82
N GLU A 106 11.52 6.59 23.72
CA GLU A 106 11.65 7.95 24.23
C GLU A 106 12.40 8.82 23.22
N HIS A 107 11.93 10.05 22.99
CA HIS A 107 12.54 11.05 22.11
C HIS A 107 12.64 10.65 20.61
N GLN A 108 12.08 9.50 20.23
CA GLN A 108 11.85 9.16 18.83
C GLN A 108 10.62 9.86 18.29
N ARG A 109 10.60 9.96 16.97
CA ARG A 109 9.89 11.02 16.26
C ARG A 109 8.81 10.34 15.41
N PRO A 110 7.52 10.75 15.51
CA PRO A 110 6.44 9.99 14.89
C PRO A 110 6.65 9.83 13.38
N THR A 111 6.67 8.59 12.91
CA THR A 111 6.78 8.19 11.51
C THR A 111 5.44 8.46 10.81
N VAL A 112 4.36 8.02 11.46
CA VAL A 112 2.99 8.12 10.98
C VAL A 112 2.31 9.35 11.59
N PRO A 113 1.66 10.21 10.78
CA PRO A 113 0.95 11.39 11.30
C PRO A 113 -0.26 11.00 12.16
N SER A 114 -0.57 11.82 13.16
CA SER A 114 -1.71 11.66 14.08
C SER A 114 -3.10 11.93 13.46
N TRP A 115 -3.17 11.99 12.13
CA TRP A 115 -4.35 12.32 11.32
C TRP A 115 -4.41 11.42 10.07
N PHE A 116 -3.72 10.27 10.09
CA PHE A 116 -3.57 9.42 8.89
C PHE A 116 -4.91 8.87 8.36
N SER A 117 -5.92 8.63 9.22
CA SER A 117 -7.29 8.26 8.78
C SER A 117 -8.09 9.41 8.14
N GLU A 118 -7.61 10.67 8.18
CA GLU A 118 -8.25 11.79 7.48
C GLU A 118 -7.77 11.96 6.02
N MET A 119 -6.60 11.42 5.65
CA MET A 119 -6.03 11.64 4.31
C MET A 119 -6.55 10.62 3.31
N LEU A 120 -7.51 11.04 2.48
CA LEU A 120 -7.92 10.30 1.30
C LEU A 120 -6.72 10.11 0.34
N PRO A 121 -6.48 8.89 -0.15
CA PRO A 121 -5.41 8.63 -1.10
C PRO A 121 -5.65 9.38 -2.41
N LEU A 122 -4.58 9.78 -3.10
CA LEU A 122 -4.68 10.36 -4.44
C LEU A 122 -5.32 9.31 -5.37
N ALA A 123 -6.42 9.69 -6.04
CA ALA A 123 -7.12 8.83 -6.98
C ALA A 123 -6.30 8.61 -8.26
N TYR A 124 -6.51 7.46 -8.91
CA TYR A 124 -5.78 7.05 -10.12
C TYR A 124 -5.84 8.12 -11.23
N ASP A 125 -7.03 8.56 -11.62
CA ASP A 125 -7.19 9.55 -12.71
C ASP A 125 -6.46 10.86 -12.41
N SER A 126 -6.52 11.33 -11.16
CA SER A 126 -5.81 12.55 -10.73
C SER A 126 -4.29 12.36 -10.74
N ALA A 127 -3.81 11.18 -10.35
CA ALA A 127 -2.39 10.86 -10.37
C ALA A 127 -1.85 10.80 -11.81
N VAL A 128 -2.61 10.21 -12.74
CA VAL A 128 -2.28 10.18 -14.17
C VAL A 128 -2.18 11.60 -14.74
N GLU A 129 -3.13 12.49 -14.43
CA GLU A 129 -3.06 13.90 -14.84
C GLU A 129 -1.82 14.63 -14.31
N VAL A 130 -1.44 14.38 -13.05
CA VAL A 130 -0.19 14.92 -12.48
C VAL A 130 1.03 14.36 -13.23
N SER A 131 0.99 13.09 -13.63
CA SER A 131 2.03 12.44 -14.42
C SER A 131 2.16 13.05 -15.82
N SER A 132 1.03 13.22 -16.53
CA SER A 132 0.97 13.88 -17.83
C SER A 132 1.44 15.34 -17.77
N PHE A 133 1.13 16.05 -16.68
CA PHE A 133 1.65 17.41 -16.44
C PHE A 133 3.18 17.40 -16.28
N ARG A 134 3.77 16.43 -15.58
CA ARG A 134 5.24 16.30 -15.49
C ARG A 134 5.86 16.07 -16.87
N GLY A 135 5.28 15.18 -17.67
CA GLY A 135 5.70 14.94 -19.05
C GLY A 135 5.59 16.19 -19.92
N TYR A 136 4.50 16.96 -19.79
CA TYR A 136 4.30 18.24 -20.47
C TYR A 136 5.42 19.24 -20.13
N VAL A 137 5.73 19.42 -18.85
CA VAL A 137 6.81 20.33 -18.41
C VAL A 137 8.16 19.87 -18.93
N SER A 138 8.45 18.56 -18.88
CA SER A 138 9.69 17.97 -19.40
C SER A 138 9.87 18.27 -20.90
N ARG A 139 8.82 18.08 -21.71
CA ARG A 139 8.82 18.40 -23.14
C ARG A 139 9.02 19.90 -23.40
N LEU A 140 8.38 20.78 -22.62
CA LEU A 140 8.59 22.23 -22.74
C LEU A 140 10.05 22.62 -22.45
N ILE A 141 10.68 22.02 -21.44
CA ILE A 141 12.09 22.27 -21.13
C ILE A 141 12.96 21.85 -22.32
N ALA A 142 12.69 20.68 -22.92
CA ALA A 142 13.44 20.19 -24.08
C ALA A 142 13.28 21.07 -25.33
N THR A 143 12.07 21.58 -25.60
CA THR A 143 11.78 22.36 -26.82
C THR A 143 12.09 23.85 -26.69
N LEU A 144 11.81 24.46 -25.53
CA LEU A 144 11.87 25.92 -25.34
C LEU A 144 12.98 26.37 -24.37
N GLY A 145 13.69 25.42 -23.76
CA GLY A 145 14.59 25.67 -22.65
C GLY A 145 13.83 26.06 -21.37
N VAL A 146 14.55 26.10 -20.24
CA VAL A 146 14.00 26.41 -18.91
C VAL A 146 13.24 27.74 -18.90
N GLY A 147 13.83 28.81 -19.46
CA GLY A 147 13.19 30.13 -19.48
C GLY A 147 11.91 30.20 -20.32
N GLY A 148 11.85 29.43 -21.41
CA GLY A 148 10.65 29.31 -22.24
C GLY A 148 9.55 28.51 -21.55
N ALA A 149 9.91 27.36 -20.95
CA ALA A 149 9.00 26.54 -20.17
C ALA A 149 8.34 27.32 -19.02
N ILE A 150 9.10 28.15 -18.28
CA ILE A 150 8.56 29.00 -17.20
C ILE A 150 7.49 29.96 -17.72
N LYS A 151 7.75 30.63 -18.85
CA LYS A 151 6.77 31.55 -19.46
C LYS A 151 5.51 30.81 -19.88
N GLN A 152 5.66 29.63 -20.48
CA GLN A 152 4.54 28.84 -20.97
C GLN A 152 3.68 28.29 -19.82
N VAL A 153 4.29 27.68 -18.80
CA VAL A 153 3.57 27.17 -17.62
C VAL A 153 2.82 28.29 -16.89
N SER A 154 3.46 29.44 -16.68
CA SER A 154 2.82 30.60 -16.05
C SER A 154 1.61 31.10 -16.84
N LYS A 155 1.71 31.15 -18.17
CA LYS A 155 0.63 31.60 -19.05
C LYS A 155 -0.53 30.61 -19.11
N GLU A 156 -0.23 29.34 -19.35
CA GLU A 156 -1.24 28.29 -19.57
C GLU A 156 -2.06 28.03 -18.29
N PHE A 157 -1.39 27.85 -17.17
CA PHE A 157 -2.02 27.51 -15.88
C PHE A 157 -2.35 28.74 -15.03
N ARG A 158 -2.09 29.96 -15.54
CA ARG A 158 -2.36 31.24 -14.87
C ARG A 158 -1.76 31.35 -13.47
N VAL A 159 -0.58 30.76 -13.28
CA VAL A 159 0.18 30.83 -12.02
C VAL A 159 1.25 31.92 -12.08
N ASP A 160 1.62 32.45 -10.92
CA ASP A 160 2.71 33.42 -10.81
C ASP A 160 4.02 32.87 -11.40
N ARG A 161 4.84 33.75 -11.99
CA ARG A 161 6.10 33.35 -12.63
C ARG A 161 7.09 32.69 -11.65
N ARG A 162 7.05 33.03 -10.37
CA ARG A 162 7.87 32.37 -9.34
C ARG A 162 7.40 30.94 -9.09
N VAL A 163 6.09 30.71 -9.03
CA VAL A 163 5.52 29.36 -8.89
C VAL A 163 5.88 28.50 -10.10
N ALA A 164 5.67 29.03 -11.32
CA ALA A 164 6.07 28.35 -12.55
C ALA A 164 7.58 28.05 -12.57
N LYS A 165 8.41 28.98 -12.08
CA LYS A 165 9.85 28.77 -11.93
C LYS A 165 10.17 27.55 -11.06
N TYR A 166 9.60 27.45 -9.86
CA TYR A 166 9.84 26.31 -8.97
C TYR A 166 9.40 24.96 -9.59
N ILE A 167 8.25 24.93 -10.26
CA ILE A 167 7.77 23.71 -10.93
C ILE A 167 8.74 23.27 -12.02
N VAL A 168 9.12 24.20 -12.91
CA VAL A 168 10.01 23.90 -14.04
C VAL A 168 11.41 23.52 -13.55
N GLU A 169 11.94 24.22 -12.54
CA GLU A 169 13.24 23.91 -11.96
C GLU A 169 13.25 22.51 -11.32
N TYR A 170 12.22 22.15 -10.57
CA TYR A 170 12.12 20.83 -9.95
C TYR A 170 12.12 19.68 -10.98
N VAL A 171 11.38 19.84 -12.09
CA VAL A 171 11.39 18.85 -13.19
C VAL A 171 12.75 18.84 -13.91
N ASN A 172 13.35 20.01 -14.11
CA ASN A 172 14.65 20.13 -14.76
C ASN A 172 15.79 19.53 -13.91
N GLU A 173 15.74 19.64 -12.58
CA GLU A 173 16.69 19.02 -11.66
C GLU A 173 16.69 17.50 -11.80
N GLN A 174 15.50 16.88 -11.82
CA GLN A 174 15.36 15.44 -12.07
C GLN A 174 15.98 15.06 -13.42
N ASN A 175 15.64 15.81 -14.48
CA ASN A 175 16.17 15.55 -15.82
C ASN A 175 17.70 15.69 -15.88
N ARG A 176 18.27 16.69 -15.22
CA ARG A 176 19.74 16.88 -15.16
C ARG A 176 20.43 15.81 -14.31
N TYR A 177 19.75 15.26 -13.31
CA TYR A 177 20.32 14.25 -12.41
C TYR A 177 20.41 12.88 -13.06
N LEU A 178 19.31 12.38 -13.64
CA LEU A 178 19.24 11.02 -14.21
C LEU A 178 19.07 10.96 -15.73
N GLY A 179 18.83 12.08 -16.42
CA GLY A 179 18.53 12.10 -17.86
C GLY A 179 17.14 11.56 -18.20
N VAL A 180 16.29 11.34 -17.19
CA VAL A 180 14.94 10.81 -17.34
C VAL A 180 14.02 11.44 -16.31
N VAL A 181 12.83 11.84 -16.75
CA VAL A 181 11.73 12.32 -15.91
C VAL A 181 10.63 11.27 -16.00
N PRO A 182 10.25 10.60 -14.90
CA PRO A 182 9.09 9.71 -14.92
C PRO A 182 7.81 10.52 -15.11
N ASP A 183 6.97 10.05 -16.01
CA ASP A 183 5.72 10.67 -16.45
C ASP A 183 4.69 9.58 -16.84
N ASP A 184 3.66 9.96 -17.60
CA ASP A 184 2.61 9.06 -18.06
C ASP A 184 3.07 8.03 -19.11
N GLN A 185 4.28 8.16 -19.65
CA GLN A 185 4.85 7.27 -20.67
C GLN A 185 6.10 6.53 -20.18
N VAL A 186 6.69 6.96 -19.06
CA VAL A 186 7.91 6.38 -18.50
C VAL A 186 7.75 6.12 -17.00
N VAL A 187 7.80 4.86 -16.60
CA VAL A 187 8.03 4.45 -15.22
C VAL A 187 9.53 4.36 -14.98
N LEU A 188 10.02 5.07 -13.97
CA LEU A 188 11.40 4.99 -13.52
C LEU A 188 11.50 4.10 -12.28
N VAL A 189 12.48 3.20 -12.27
CA VAL A 189 12.84 2.35 -11.14
C VAL A 189 14.28 2.66 -10.75
N GLU A 190 14.49 3.23 -9.56
CA GLU A 190 15.82 3.56 -9.05
C GLU A 190 16.31 2.47 -8.09
N LEU A 191 17.50 1.95 -8.32
CA LEU A 191 18.22 1.12 -7.35
C LEU A 191 19.17 2.01 -6.57
N TRP A 192 18.92 2.13 -5.27
CA TRP A 192 19.64 3.04 -4.41
C TRP A 192 20.09 2.33 -3.13
N TYR A 193 21.41 2.31 -2.93
CA TYR A 193 22.01 1.81 -1.69
C TYR A 193 22.09 2.94 -0.67
N ASP A 194 21.46 2.76 0.48
CA ASP A 194 21.59 3.68 1.60
C ASP A 194 22.78 3.29 2.48
N GLU A 195 23.82 4.11 2.41
CA GLU A 195 25.03 3.95 3.21
C GLU A 195 24.78 4.04 4.72
N VAL A 196 23.70 4.71 5.16
CA VAL A 196 23.40 4.90 6.59
C VAL A 196 22.75 3.66 7.19
N SER A 197 21.71 3.13 6.55
CA SER A 197 21.04 1.90 7.01
C SER A 197 21.66 0.61 6.48
N GLU A 198 22.69 0.73 5.62
CA GLU A 198 23.32 -0.39 4.89
C GLU A 198 22.29 -1.24 4.11
N ALA A 199 21.22 -0.60 3.61
CA ALA A 199 20.09 -1.27 2.97
C ALA A 199 19.98 -0.91 1.49
N ASP A 200 19.61 -1.90 0.68
CA ASP A 200 19.25 -1.67 -0.72
C ASP A 200 17.79 -1.24 -0.83
N ASN A 201 17.52 -0.26 -1.66
CA ASN A 201 16.19 0.25 -1.93
C ASN A 201 15.89 0.19 -3.43
N VAL A 202 14.73 -0.35 -3.78
CA VAL A 202 14.15 -0.31 -5.13
C VAL A 202 13.00 0.66 -5.10
N ILE A 203 13.17 1.83 -5.73
CA ILE A 203 12.21 2.94 -5.68
C ILE A 203 11.48 3.02 -7.02
N PHE A 204 10.17 2.86 -6.99
CA PHE A 204 9.31 2.93 -8.16
C PHE A 204 8.63 4.28 -8.22
N HIS A 205 8.87 5.03 -9.29
CA HIS A 205 8.21 6.30 -9.58
C HIS A 205 6.94 6.05 -10.37
N THR A 206 5.87 5.74 -9.65
CA THR A 206 4.56 5.39 -10.21
C THR A 206 3.50 6.36 -9.71
N LEU A 207 3.21 7.38 -10.51
CA LEU A 207 2.12 8.35 -10.25
C LEU A 207 0.76 7.77 -10.66
N TYR A 208 0.36 6.67 -10.02
CA TYR A 208 -0.93 6.02 -10.24
C TYR A 208 -1.85 6.10 -9.02
N GLY A 209 -1.44 6.86 -7.99
CA GLY A 209 -2.18 6.98 -6.74
C GLY A 209 -1.88 5.84 -5.78
N ARG A 210 -2.14 6.07 -4.49
CA ARG A 210 -1.67 5.18 -3.42
C ARG A 210 -2.27 3.78 -3.48
N LYS A 211 -3.54 3.65 -3.86
CA LYS A 211 -4.23 2.34 -3.93
C LYS A 211 -3.67 1.43 -5.03
N VAL A 212 -3.36 1.99 -6.19
CA VAL A 212 -2.69 1.27 -7.29
C VAL A 212 -1.25 0.92 -6.89
N ASN A 213 -0.54 1.86 -6.28
CA ASN A 213 0.81 1.62 -5.77
C ASN A 213 0.85 0.54 -4.68
N ASP A 214 -0.17 0.44 -3.82
CA ASP A 214 -0.26 -0.61 -2.81
C ASP A 214 -0.42 -2.01 -3.44
N ALA A 215 -1.25 -2.13 -4.49
CA ALA A 215 -1.37 -3.38 -5.24
C ALA A 215 -0.05 -3.78 -5.93
N LEU A 216 0.55 -2.86 -6.69
CA LEU A 216 1.79 -3.14 -7.42
C LEU A 216 2.94 -3.47 -6.46
N SER A 217 3.09 -2.68 -5.40
CA SER A 217 4.19 -2.83 -4.43
C SER A 217 4.16 -4.18 -3.72
N ARG A 218 2.99 -4.66 -3.27
CA ARG A 218 2.86 -5.95 -2.60
C ARG A 218 3.12 -7.13 -3.52
N ALA A 219 2.69 -7.03 -4.77
CA ALA A 219 2.95 -8.08 -5.77
C ALA A 219 4.45 -8.17 -6.07
N ILE A 220 5.09 -7.03 -6.35
CA ILE A 220 6.53 -6.97 -6.65
C ILE A 220 7.36 -7.34 -5.42
N ALA A 221 6.99 -6.88 -4.22
CA ALA A 221 7.66 -7.24 -2.97
C ALA A 221 7.63 -8.73 -2.69
N LEU A 222 6.52 -9.42 -2.99
CA LEU A 222 6.45 -10.88 -2.86
C LEU A 222 7.41 -11.56 -3.84
N LEU A 223 7.41 -11.15 -5.11
CA LEU A 223 8.28 -11.75 -6.13
C LEU A 223 9.76 -11.50 -5.81
N LEU A 224 10.10 -10.30 -5.35
CA LEU A 224 11.44 -9.93 -4.92
C LEU A 224 11.87 -10.70 -3.66
N SER A 225 10.96 -10.86 -2.70
CA SER A 225 11.19 -11.66 -1.50
C SER A 225 11.44 -13.14 -1.83
N ASP A 226 10.65 -13.71 -2.75
CA ASP A 226 10.81 -15.08 -3.24
C ASP A 226 12.15 -15.26 -3.97
N ALA A 227 12.53 -14.30 -4.82
CA ALA A 227 13.78 -14.35 -5.60
C ALA A 227 15.04 -14.24 -4.72
N LEU A 228 15.01 -13.37 -3.71
CA LEU A 228 16.16 -13.10 -2.83
C LEU A 228 16.19 -13.98 -1.58
N GLY A 229 15.08 -14.62 -1.20
CA GLY A 229 14.95 -15.40 0.04
C GLY A 229 15.01 -14.53 1.30
N VAL A 230 14.58 -13.28 1.23
CA VAL A 230 14.65 -12.29 2.32
C VAL A 230 13.34 -11.55 2.47
N SER A 231 13.04 -11.05 3.67
CA SER A 231 11.91 -10.17 3.88
C SER A 231 12.16 -8.80 3.24
N VAL A 232 11.17 -8.32 2.48
CA VAL A 232 11.18 -7.00 1.86
C VAL A 232 10.21 -6.10 2.61
N ARG A 233 10.65 -4.92 3.04
CA ARG A 233 9.78 -3.88 3.63
C ARG A 233 9.18 -3.04 2.52
N VAL A 234 7.92 -2.62 2.65
CA VAL A 234 7.20 -1.87 1.61
C VAL A 234 6.81 -0.49 2.15
N THR A 235 7.22 0.57 1.46
CA THR A 235 6.71 1.92 1.74
C THR A 235 5.89 2.39 0.56
N VAL A 236 4.62 2.75 0.78
CA VAL A 236 3.70 3.20 -0.28
C VAL A 236 3.36 4.67 -0.09
N THR A 237 3.38 5.44 -1.19
CA THR A 237 2.96 6.85 -1.23
C THR A 237 2.06 7.11 -2.45
N ASP A 238 1.51 8.31 -2.55
CA ASP A 238 0.75 8.74 -3.74
C ASP A 238 1.64 8.88 -5.00
N ASN A 239 2.95 9.07 -4.82
CA ASN A 239 3.91 9.33 -5.90
C ASN A 239 4.72 8.11 -6.35
N GLY A 240 4.52 6.97 -5.69
CA GLY A 240 5.32 5.77 -5.90
C GLY A 240 5.48 4.95 -4.64
N PHE A 241 6.32 3.92 -4.70
CA PHE A 241 6.62 3.06 -3.58
C PHE A 241 8.09 2.67 -3.55
N MET A 242 8.57 2.26 -2.37
CA MET A 242 9.94 1.83 -2.14
C MET A 242 9.94 0.45 -1.49
N LEU A 243 10.77 -0.44 -2.03
CA LEU A 243 11.03 -1.76 -1.49
C LEU A 243 12.41 -1.78 -0.85
N THR A 244 12.48 -2.01 0.46
CA THR A 244 13.75 -1.99 1.20
C THR A 244 14.16 -3.40 1.56
N ILE A 245 15.39 -3.75 1.18
CA ILE A 245 16.05 -5.02 1.46
C ILE A 245 17.04 -4.77 2.61
N PRO A 246 16.86 -5.41 3.78
CA PRO A 246 17.70 -5.17 4.95
C PRO A 246 19.19 -5.50 4.71
N ALA A 247 20.06 -4.87 5.51
CA ALA A 247 21.50 -5.05 5.46
C ALA A 247 21.99 -6.52 5.51
N ARG A 248 23.17 -6.76 4.92
CA ARG A 248 23.86 -8.07 4.87
C ARG A 248 23.15 -9.14 4.03
N LYS A 249 22.39 -8.70 3.03
CA LYS A 249 21.68 -9.54 2.05
C LYS A 249 22.29 -9.33 0.65
N PRO A 250 22.04 -10.22 -0.32
CA PRO A 250 22.54 -10.04 -1.67
C PRO A 250 22.09 -8.69 -2.23
N GLU A 251 23.03 -7.96 -2.84
CA GLU A 251 22.75 -6.70 -3.54
C GLU A 251 21.69 -6.95 -4.61
N VAL A 252 20.68 -6.08 -4.67
CA VAL A 252 19.64 -6.18 -5.70
C VAL A 252 20.22 -5.68 -7.02
N SER A 253 20.39 -6.57 -7.99
CA SER A 253 20.89 -6.21 -9.33
C SER A 253 19.78 -5.66 -10.24
N GLU A 254 20.16 -4.97 -11.31
CA GLU A 254 19.19 -4.47 -12.30
C GLU A 254 18.47 -5.62 -13.01
N GLU A 255 19.20 -6.71 -13.26
CA GLU A 255 18.69 -7.91 -13.92
C GLU A 255 17.59 -8.56 -13.10
N VAL A 256 17.76 -8.72 -11.78
CA VAL A 256 16.73 -9.31 -10.91
C VAL A 256 15.44 -8.48 -10.95
N VAL A 257 15.54 -7.16 -10.95
CA VAL A 257 14.37 -6.28 -11.01
C VAL A 257 13.70 -6.34 -12.37
N GLN A 258 14.48 -6.40 -13.47
CA GLN A 258 13.94 -6.59 -14.82
C GLN A 258 13.23 -7.94 -14.96
N GLU A 259 13.81 -9.03 -14.48
CA GLU A 259 13.19 -10.37 -14.50
C GLU A 259 11.85 -10.38 -13.76
N ILE A 260 11.75 -9.72 -12.60
CA ILE A 260 10.50 -9.60 -11.84
C ILE A 260 9.45 -8.80 -12.62
N LEU A 261 9.84 -7.68 -13.23
CA LEU A 261 8.96 -6.85 -14.04
C LEU A 261 8.47 -7.57 -15.30
N GLU A 262 9.32 -8.40 -15.90
CA GLU A 262 8.95 -9.24 -17.03
C GLU A 262 8.02 -10.38 -16.62
N ALA A 263 8.23 -10.98 -15.45
CA ALA A 263 7.42 -12.08 -14.94
C ALA A 263 6.03 -11.64 -14.45
N LEU A 264 5.90 -10.42 -13.92
CA LEU A 264 4.63 -9.89 -13.42
C LEU A 264 3.75 -9.39 -14.57
N LYS A 265 2.81 -10.25 -14.99
CA LYS A 265 1.79 -9.92 -16.00
C LYS A 265 0.47 -9.51 -15.38
N ALA A 266 -0.32 -8.71 -16.11
CA ALA A 266 -1.65 -8.26 -15.71
C ALA A 266 -2.58 -9.43 -15.34
N GLU A 267 -2.63 -10.47 -16.18
CA GLU A 267 -3.43 -11.68 -15.92
C GLU A 267 -2.99 -12.45 -14.65
N GLY A 268 -1.73 -12.28 -14.24
CA GLY A 268 -1.15 -12.91 -13.07
C GLY A 268 -1.30 -12.12 -11.77
N LEU A 269 -1.60 -10.82 -11.84
CA LEU A 269 -1.51 -9.89 -10.70
C LEU A 269 -2.36 -10.35 -9.52
N ARG A 270 -3.65 -10.63 -9.74
CA ARG A 270 -4.58 -11.09 -8.68
C ARG A 270 -4.09 -12.38 -8.01
N LYS A 271 -3.48 -13.30 -8.76
CA LYS A 271 -2.94 -14.56 -8.20
C LYS A 271 -1.73 -14.28 -7.30
N VAL A 272 -0.84 -13.38 -7.71
CA VAL A 272 0.32 -12.96 -6.91
C VAL A 272 -0.15 -12.22 -5.65
N LEU A 273 -1.09 -11.28 -5.77
CA LEU A 273 -1.68 -10.57 -4.64
C LEU A 273 -2.37 -11.52 -3.66
N ARG A 274 -3.08 -12.55 -4.14
CA ARG A 274 -3.71 -13.56 -3.27
C ARG A 274 -2.67 -14.28 -2.41
N ARG A 275 -1.48 -14.57 -2.96
CA ARG A 275 -0.36 -15.13 -2.19
C ARG A 275 0.20 -14.13 -1.19
N ALA A 276 0.41 -12.89 -1.60
CA ALA A 276 0.97 -11.82 -0.76
C ALA A 276 0.06 -11.50 0.45
N LEU A 277 -1.26 -11.51 0.23
CA LEU A 277 -2.27 -11.18 1.23
C LEU A 277 -2.63 -12.34 2.15
N LYS A 278 -2.29 -13.59 1.81
CA LYS A 278 -2.79 -14.78 2.53
C LYS A 278 -2.60 -14.71 4.05
N ARG A 279 -1.53 -14.06 4.53
CA ARG A 279 -1.22 -13.94 5.97
C ARG A 279 -1.31 -12.52 6.50
N SER A 280 -1.80 -11.56 5.71
CA SER A 280 -1.86 -10.15 6.10
C SER A 280 -2.96 -9.91 7.13
N GLU A 281 -2.75 -8.93 8.01
CA GLU A 281 -3.76 -8.52 9.00
C GLU A 281 -4.98 -7.87 8.34
N VAL A 282 -4.76 -7.11 7.24
CA VAL A 282 -5.85 -6.51 6.46
C VAL A 282 -6.82 -7.58 5.95
N LEU A 283 -6.33 -8.72 5.44
CA LEU A 283 -7.20 -9.79 4.97
C LEU A 283 -8.01 -10.42 6.12
N LYS A 284 -7.40 -10.64 7.29
CA LYS A 284 -8.09 -11.22 8.46
C LYS A 284 -9.22 -10.32 8.95
N ARG A 285 -8.99 -9.00 8.98
CA ARG A 285 -9.99 -8.00 9.40
C ARG A 285 -11.13 -7.90 8.40
N ARG A 286 -10.82 -7.82 7.10
CA ARG A 286 -11.83 -7.83 6.02
C ARG A 286 -12.63 -9.13 6.00
N PHE A 287 -11.98 -10.27 6.29
CA PHE A 287 -12.69 -11.54 6.44
C PHE A 287 -13.70 -11.52 7.60
N ARG A 288 -13.35 -10.94 8.77
CA ARG A 288 -14.32 -10.76 9.85
C ARG A 288 -15.51 -9.91 9.39
N HIS A 289 -15.26 -8.77 8.73
CA HIS A 289 -16.33 -7.89 8.24
C HIS A 289 -17.26 -8.62 7.26
N CYS A 290 -16.70 -9.36 6.31
CA CYS A 290 -17.45 -10.18 5.37
C CYS A 290 -18.24 -11.27 6.08
N ALA A 291 -17.65 -11.94 7.08
CA ALA A 291 -18.29 -13.02 7.83
C ALA A 291 -19.45 -12.50 8.70
N GLU A 292 -19.35 -11.29 9.27
CA GLU A 292 -20.45 -10.62 9.96
C GLU A 292 -21.59 -10.28 8.99
N ARG A 293 -21.28 -9.63 7.86
CA ARG A 293 -22.29 -9.29 6.83
C ARG A 293 -22.96 -10.52 6.23
N ALA A 294 -22.21 -11.62 6.07
CA ALA A 294 -22.71 -12.90 5.57
C ALA A 294 -23.49 -13.70 6.62
N LEU A 295 -23.73 -13.15 7.82
CA LEU A 295 -24.40 -13.81 8.94
C LEU A 295 -23.69 -15.09 9.40
N ALA A 296 -22.41 -15.25 9.09
CA ALA A 296 -21.59 -16.36 9.56
C ALA A 296 -21.22 -16.16 11.04
N LEU A 297 -20.87 -14.92 11.38
CA LEU A 297 -20.61 -14.44 12.72
C LEU A 297 -21.74 -13.50 13.13
N LEU A 298 -22.51 -13.89 14.13
CA LEU A 298 -23.63 -13.08 14.60
C LEU A 298 -23.13 -12.04 15.60
N ARG A 299 -23.54 -10.79 15.39
CA ARG A 299 -23.40 -9.68 16.35
C ARG A 299 -24.32 -9.90 17.54
N ASN A 300 -25.56 -10.29 17.27
CA ASN A 300 -26.62 -10.50 18.25
C ASN A 300 -27.29 -11.86 18.03
N TYR A 301 -27.44 -12.63 19.10
CA TYR A 301 -28.18 -13.90 19.06
C TYR A 301 -29.03 -14.08 20.31
N ARG A 302 -30.34 -14.27 20.13
CA ARG A 302 -31.31 -14.48 21.23
C ARG A 302 -31.27 -13.40 22.32
N GLY A 303 -30.99 -12.16 21.94
CA GLY A 303 -30.93 -11.02 22.86
C GLY A 303 -29.58 -10.81 23.53
N GLU A 304 -28.57 -11.66 23.25
CA GLU A 304 -27.20 -11.47 23.72
C GLU A 304 -26.31 -10.93 22.60
N GLU A 305 -25.54 -9.90 22.92
CA GLU A 305 -24.52 -9.34 22.04
C GLU A 305 -23.21 -10.12 22.18
N THR A 306 -22.59 -10.44 21.05
CA THR A 306 -21.29 -11.10 21.00
C THR A 306 -20.19 -10.07 20.90
N SER A 307 -19.24 -10.07 21.85
CA SER A 307 -18.13 -9.13 21.87
C SER A 307 -17.25 -9.22 20.61
N ILE A 308 -16.75 -8.07 20.15
CA ILE A 308 -15.94 -7.99 18.92
C ILE A 308 -14.69 -8.87 18.99
N SER A 309 -13.99 -8.91 20.13
CA SER A 309 -12.82 -9.78 20.32
C SER A 309 -13.15 -11.26 20.14
N ARG A 310 -14.34 -11.70 20.58
CA ARG A 310 -14.80 -13.08 20.37
C ARG A 310 -15.15 -13.32 18.90
N ARG A 311 -15.77 -12.35 18.23
CA ARG A 311 -16.04 -12.43 16.78
C ARG A 311 -14.75 -12.49 15.97
N GLN A 312 -13.72 -11.73 16.34
CA GLN A 312 -12.40 -11.79 15.72
C GLN A 312 -11.73 -13.15 15.90
N ALA A 313 -11.71 -13.70 17.11
CA ALA A 313 -11.15 -15.02 17.35
C ALA A 313 -11.88 -16.11 16.55
N ASN A 314 -13.22 -16.06 16.51
CA ASN A 314 -14.01 -16.97 15.71
C ASN A 314 -13.77 -16.78 14.20
N ALA A 315 -13.59 -15.54 13.73
CA ALA A 315 -13.28 -15.23 12.34
C ALA A 315 -11.97 -15.87 11.91
N GLU A 316 -10.91 -15.78 12.72
CA GLU A 316 -9.61 -16.38 12.42
C GLU A 316 -9.67 -17.91 12.37
N VAL A 317 -10.44 -18.54 13.27
CA VAL A 317 -10.68 -20.00 13.22
C VAL A 317 -11.46 -20.36 11.96
N MET A 318 -12.53 -19.62 11.65
CA MET A 318 -13.35 -19.84 10.46
C MET A 318 -12.53 -19.65 9.17
N MET A 319 -11.65 -18.66 9.12
CA MET A 319 -10.81 -18.37 7.97
C MET A 319 -9.87 -19.55 7.66
N LYS A 320 -9.26 -20.17 8.70
CA LYS A 320 -8.41 -21.35 8.54
C LYS A 320 -9.16 -22.53 7.91
N VAL A 321 -10.43 -22.72 8.27
CA VAL A 321 -11.30 -23.74 7.65
C VAL A 321 -11.71 -23.31 6.23
N ALA A 322 -12.07 -22.04 6.05
CA ALA A 322 -12.44 -21.50 4.75
C ALA A 322 -11.34 -21.68 3.69
N GLU A 323 -10.06 -21.64 4.09
CA GLU A 323 -8.93 -21.89 3.20
C GLU A 323 -8.89 -23.30 2.61
N SER A 324 -9.44 -24.31 3.29
CA SER A 324 -9.53 -25.68 2.75
C SER A 324 -10.76 -25.91 1.87
N ILE A 325 -11.71 -24.97 1.87
CA ILE A 325 -12.93 -25.04 1.07
C ILE A 325 -12.71 -24.27 -0.24
N SER A 326 -12.78 -24.98 -1.37
CA SER A 326 -12.62 -24.38 -2.68
C SER A 326 -13.67 -23.30 -2.94
N LYS A 327 -13.22 -22.09 -3.30
CA LYS A 327 -14.06 -20.91 -3.63
C LYS A 327 -15.09 -20.59 -2.54
N PHE A 328 -14.68 -20.66 -1.27
CA PHE A 328 -15.56 -20.31 -0.16
C PHE A 328 -16.00 -18.83 -0.26
N PRO A 329 -17.30 -18.53 -0.35
CA PRO A 329 -17.79 -17.22 -0.80
C PRO A 329 -17.35 -16.05 0.08
N ILE A 330 -17.30 -16.25 1.40
CA ILE A 330 -16.89 -15.17 2.34
C ILE A 330 -15.40 -14.86 2.21
N LEU A 331 -14.57 -15.89 1.97
CA LEU A 331 -13.13 -15.69 1.78
C LEU A 331 -12.84 -15.03 0.43
N GLU A 332 -13.54 -15.45 -0.62
CA GLU A 332 -13.41 -14.82 -1.94
C GLU A 332 -13.86 -13.34 -1.92
N GLU A 333 -14.96 -13.03 -1.22
CA GLU A 333 -15.39 -11.64 -1.02
C GLU A 333 -14.37 -10.83 -0.21
N ALA A 334 -13.77 -11.41 0.83
CA ALA A 334 -12.73 -10.74 1.60
C ALA A 334 -11.48 -10.42 0.74
N TYR A 335 -11.07 -11.33 -0.14
CA TYR A 335 -10.02 -11.04 -1.12
C TYR A 335 -10.45 -9.95 -2.10
N ARG A 336 -11.70 -9.98 -2.58
CA ARG A 336 -12.25 -8.96 -3.47
C ARG A 336 -12.18 -7.57 -2.84
N GLU A 337 -12.71 -7.40 -1.62
CA GLU A 337 -12.69 -6.10 -0.93
C GLU A 337 -11.28 -5.59 -0.66
N VAL A 338 -10.32 -6.46 -0.31
CA VAL A 338 -8.94 -6.02 -0.12
C VAL A 338 -8.32 -5.55 -1.45
N MET A 339 -8.51 -6.30 -2.53
CA MET A 339 -7.88 -6.00 -3.82
C MET A 339 -8.55 -4.83 -4.57
N GLU A 340 -9.87 -4.66 -4.43
CA GLU A 340 -10.65 -3.67 -5.19
C GLU A 340 -11.04 -2.44 -4.38
N ASP A 341 -11.36 -2.60 -3.09
CA ASP A 341 -11.88 -1.49 -2.28
C ASP A 341 -10.74 -0.82 -1.47
N VAL A 342 -9.85 -1.62 -0.86
CA VAL A 342 -8.69 -1.10 -0.11
C VAL A 342 -7.58 -0.70 -1.08
N MET A 343 -7.24 -1.59 -2.00
CA MET A 343 -6.34 -1.34 -3.12
C MET A 343 -7.14 -0.89 -4.35
N ASP A 344 -6.46 -0.80 -5.49
CA ASP A 344 -7.09 -0.60 -6.79
C ASP A 344 -6.43 -1.53 -7.79
N VAL A 345 -6.78 -2.82 -7.70
CA VAL A 345 -6.20 -3.87 -8.53
C VAL A 345 -6.60 -3.71 -10.00
N GLU A 346 -7.77 -3.13 -10.29
CA GLU A 346 -8.25 -2.99 -11.67
C GLU A 346 -7.37 -2.01 -12.46
N ASN A 347 -7.07 -0.84 -11.90
CA ASN A 347 -6.15 0.10 -12.51
C ASN A 347 -4.70 -0.40 -12.46
N ALA A 348 -4.30 -1.17 -11.44
CA ALA A 348 -2.99 -1.82 -11.42
C ALA A 348 -2.83 -2.83 -12.57
N GLU A 349 -3.85 -3.62 -12.88
CA GLU A 349 -3.84 -4.51 -14.05
C GLU A 349 -3.76 -3.70 -15.35
N GLU A 350 -4.47 -2.57 -15.47
CA GLU A 350 -4.40 -1.73 -16.67
C GLU A 350 -3.00 -1.14 -16.87
N VAL A 351 -2.35 -0.66 -15.80
CA VAL A 351 -0.96 -0.20 -15.86
C VAL A 351 -0.04 -1.31 -16.37
N LEU A 352 -0.18 -2.54 -15.86
CA LEU A 352 0.60 -3.69 -16.35
C LEU A 352 0.30 -4.00 -17.82
N ARG A 353 -0.96 -3.94 -18.27
CA ARG A 353 -1.32 -4.12 -19.70
C ARG A 353 -0.68 -3.03 -20.58
N LEU A 354 -0.62 -1.79 -20.11
CA LEU A 354 0.02 -0.69 -20.83
C LEU A 354 1.53 -0.89 -20.94
N VAL A 355 2.18 -1.39 -19.89
CA VAL A 355 3.60 -1.79 -19.91
C VAL A 355 3.83 -2.95 -20.88
N GLU A 356 3.00 -4.00 -20.83
CA GLU A 356 3.08 -5.17 -21.72
C GLU A 356 2.93 -4.80 -23.21
N LYS A 357 2.05 -3.84 -23.52
CA LYS A 357 1.85 -3.32 -24.88
C LYS A 357 2.96 -2.36 -25.33
N GLY A 358 3.88 -1.98 -24.43
CA GLY A 358 4.92 -0.98 -24.69
C GLY A 358 4.41 0.46 -24.76
N ALA A 359 3.18 0.73 -24.31
CA ALA A 359 2.65 2.09 -24.21
C ALA A 359 3.30 2.87 -23.05
N ILE A 360 3.71 2.15 -22.01
CA ILE A 360 4.52 2.68 -20.90
C ILE A 360 5.86 1.96 -20.94
N SER A 361 6.94 2.72 -21.03
CA SER A 361 8.30 2.19 -20.91
C SER A 361 8.73 2.13 -19.45
N VAL A 362 9.42 1.06 -19.06
CA VAL A 362 10.01 0.95 -17.72
C VAL A 362 11.52 1.08 -17.85
N ARG A 363 12.12 2.00 -17.10
CA ARG A 363 13.57 2.22 -17.06
C ARG A 363 14.09 1.93 -15.68
N VAL A 364 15.02 0.99 -15.57
CA VAL A 364 15.74 0.67 -14.33
C VAL A 364 17.09 1.38 -14.36
N VAL A 365 17.45 2.06 -13.28
CA VAL A 365 18.70 2.81 -13.17
C VAL A 365 19.30 2.63 -11.77
N ARG A 366 20.55 2.18 -11.70
CA ARG A 366 21.33 2.27 -10.46
C ARG A 366 21.82 3.70 -10.19
N VAL A 367 21.54 4.18 -8.98
CA VAL A 367 21.93 5.50 -8.50
C VAL A 367 23.06 5.36 -7.48
N TYR A 368 24.28 5.67 -7.90
CA TYR A 368 25.43 5.76 -7.01
C TYR A 368 25.38 7.12 -6.31
N GLY A 369 25.23 7.25 -4.99
CA GLY A 369 25.13 8.55 -4.28
C GLY A 369 23.70 8.86 -3.79
N PRO A 370 23.27 10.14 -3.66
CA PRO A 370 21.93 10.42 -3.15
C PRO A 370 20.84 9.97 -4.14
N PRO A 371 19.65 9.59 -3.66
CA PRO A 371 18.50 9.26 -4.51
C PRO A 371 18.06 10.51 -5.29
N SER A 372 17.28 10.33 -6.36
CA SER A 372 16.90 11.47 -7.21
C SER A 372 15.97 12.49 -6.52
N PRO A 373 15.87 13.73 -7.05
CA PRO A 373 14.92 14.73 -6.57
C PRO A 373 13.48 14.22 -6.39
N PHE A 374 13.03 13.32 -7.28
CA PHE A 374 11.68 12.77 -7.20
C PHE A 374 11.57 11.64 -6.17
N ALA A 375 12.68 10.98 -5.83
CA ALA A 375 12.71 9.90 -4.84
C ALA A 375 12.67 10.45 -3.41
N HIS A 376 13.17 11.67 -3.19
CA HIS A 376 13.23 12.32 -1.87
C HIS A 376 11.93 12.20 -1.07
N GLY A 377 10.77 12.42 -1.70
CA GLY A 377 9.47 12.36 -1.02
C GLY A 377 9.11 10.94 -0.53
N ILE A 378 9.40 9.93 -1.35
CA ILE A 378 9.16 8.50 -1.07
C ILE A 378 10.14 8.03 0.01
N VAL A 379 11.42 8.34 -0.19
CA VAL A 379 12.52 8.02 0.73
C VAL A 379 12.27 8.62 2.11
N ALA A 380 11.92 9.90 2.19
CA ALA A 380 11.60 10.56 3.44
C ALA A 380 10.34 10.00 4.12
N HIS A 381 9.45 9.35 3.37
CA HIS A 381 8.30 8.63 3.92
C HIS A 381 8.69 7.24 4.44
N GLY A 382 9.69 6.57 3.83
CA GLY A 382 10.19 5.28 4.29
C GLY A 382 11.15 5.36 5.49
N TYR A 383 11.94 6.44 5.58
CA TYR A 383 12.79 6.76 6.75
C TYR A 383 12.07 7.48 7.87
N SER A 384 10.77 7.68 7.70
CA SER A 384 9.90 8.23 8.74
C SER A 384 10.22 7.58 10.10
N ASP A 385 10.49 6.26 10.11
CA ASP A 385 11.20 5.39 11.09
C ASP A 385 11.99 6.15 12.19
N VAL A 386 12.81 7.15 11.82
CA VAL A 386 13.69 7.90 12.76
C VAL A 386 13.41 9.42 12.82
N ILE A 387 12.66 10.00 11.88
CA ILE A 387 12.81 11.42 11.47
C ILE A 387 11.49 12.21 11.58
N LEU A 388 11.42 13.24 12.46
CA LEU A 388 10.23 14.11 12.61
C LEU A 388 10.08 15.05 11.40
N MET A 389 8.95 15.74 11.22
CA MET A 389 8.74 16.72 10.13
C MET A 389 9.87 17.75 9.95
N GLU A 390 10.46 18.26 11.04
CA GLU A 390 11.62 19.17 10.97
C GLU A 390 12.90 18.48 10.49
N ASP A 391 13.13 17.24 10.93
CA ASP A 391 14.25 16.43 10.45
C ASP A 391 13.99 15.88 9.05
N ARG A 392 12.72 15.72 8.65
CA ARG A 392 12.29 15.34 7.30
C ARG A 392 12.65 16.47 6.37
N LYS A 393 12.32 17.70 6.74
CA LYS A 393 12.78 18.90 6.04
C LYS A 393 14.31 18.95 6.00
N ARG A 394 15.01 18.64 7.10
CA ARG A 394 16.48 18.61 7.13
C ARG A 394 17.07 17.52 6.23
N LEU A 395 16.51 16.31 6.21
CA LEU A 395 16.88 15.22 5.33
C LEU A 395 16.64 15.61 3.88
N LEU A 396 15.45 16.11 3.55
CA LEU A 396 15.12 16.59 2.21
C LEU A 396 16.08 17.69 1.76
N LEU A 397 16.44 18.64 2.64
CA LEU A 397 17.44 19.66 2.35
C LEU A 397 18.83 19.08 2.14
N LYS A 398 19.27 18.14 3.00
CA LYS A 398 20.56 17.46 2.86
C LYS A 398 20.65 16.70 1.52
N LEU A 399 19.64 15.88 1.21
CA LEU A 399 19.57 15.13 -0.04
C LEU A 399 19.57 16.08 -1.25
N TYR A 400 18.78 17.17 -1.17
CA TYR A 400 18.75 18.19 -2.20
C TYR A 400 20.10 18.88 -2.40
N GLU A 401 20.80 19.26 -1.33
CA GLU A 401 22.13 19.86 -1.40
C GLU A 401 23.16 18.90 -2.05
N GLU A 402 23.11 17.61 -1.71
CA GLU A 402 23.98 16.58 -2.31
C GLU A 402 23.67 16.38 -3.80
N VAL A 403 22.40 16.33 -4.18
CA VAL A 403 21.98 16.26 -5.59
C VAL A 403 22.46 17.50 -6.36
N MET A 404 22.23 18.70 -5.83
CA MET A 404 22.62 19.95 -6.49
C MET A 404 24.13 20.07 -6.66
N ARG A 405 24.91 19.62 -5.67
CA ARG A 405 26.38 19.54 -5.77
C ARG A 405 26.80 18.65 -6.94
N ARG A 406 26.22 17.46 -7.05
CA ARG A 406 26.53 16.53 -8.14
C ARG A 406 26.11 17.05 -9.52
N ILE A 407 24.96 17.72 -9.60
CA ILE A 407 24.50 18.38 -10.83
C ILE A 407 25.50 19.46 -11.27
N ALA A 408 26.08 20.22 -10.33
CA ALA A 408 27.10 21.22 -10.60
C ALA A 408 28.41 20.57 -11.10
N GLU A 409 28.92 19.54 -10.40
CA GLU A 409 30.14 18.81 -10.79
C GLU A 409 30.05 18.22 -12.20
N ARG A 410 28.90 17.64 -12.58
CA ARG A 410 28.66 17.15 -13.95
C ARG A 410 28.56 18.28 -14.99
N GLY A 411 28.10 19.46 -14.60
CA GLY A 411 28.01 20.64 -15.46
C GLY A 411 29.37 21.28 -15.75
N GLU A 412 30.31 21.24 -14.81
CA GLU A 412 31.67 21.77 -14.97
C GLU A 412 32.55 20.87 -15.87
N GLY A 413 32.26 19.56 -15.96
CA GLY A 413 32.98 18.62 -16.83
C GLY A 413 32.78 18.80 -18.34
N TYR A 414 31.78 19.59 -18.77
CA TYR A 414 31.56 19.94 -20.19
C TYR A 414 32.09 21.35 -20.55
N GLY A 415 32.75 22.04 -19.61
CA GLY A 415 33.23 23.42 -19.78
C GLY A 415 34.69 23.60 -20.19
N THR A 416 35.45 22.52 -20.40
CA THR A 416 36.86 22.60 -20.83
C THR A 416 37.24 21.44 -21.74
N SER A 417 36.94 21.56 -23.04
CA SER A 417 37.72 20.95 -24.12
C SER A 417 37.38 21.67 -25.43
N THR A 418 38.19 22.69 -25.73
CA THR A 418 38.40 23.42 -27.00
C THR A 418 37.25 24.19 -27.63
#